data_AF-A0A9D7N366-F1
#
_entry.id   AF-A0A9D7N366-F1
#
_cell.length_a   1.000
_cell.length_b   1.000
_cell.length_c   1.000
_cell.angle_alpha   90.00
_cell.angle_beta   90.00
_cell.angle_gamma   90.00
#
_symmetry.space_group_name_H-M   'P 1'
#
loop_
_entity.id
_entity.type
_entity.pdbx_description
1 polymer ?
#
loop_
_entity_poly.entity_id
_entity_poly.type
_entity_poly.pdbx_seq_one_letter_code
_entity_poly.pdbx_strand_id
1 'polypeptide(L)' 'MNTSALSLGSSLLAAFALATTAGAQTVQIGDQPSYSFRSPLLQGQGVKSLQDLQGKPVLVEFWGTR' A
#
# COMPACT_ATOMS: atom_id res chain seq x y z
N MET A 1 -14.94 51.08 4.34
CA MET A 1 -14.30 49.75 4.43
C MET A 1 -14.89 48.87 3.34
N ASN A 2 -14.02 48.12 2.67
CA ASN A 2 -14.08 47.76 1.25
C ASN A 2 -15.02 46.59 0.95
N THR A 3 -15.73 46.66 -0.18
CA THR A 3 -16.37 45.52 -0.85
C THR A 3 -15.60 45.25 -2.15
N SER A 4 -15.23 43.99 -2.41
CA SER A 4 -14.72 43.59 -3.73
C SER A 4 -15.07 42.14 -4.02
N ALA A 5 -15.61 41.97 -5.22
CA ALA A 5 -16.22 40.79 -5.79
C ALA A 5 -15.19 39.73 -6.21
N LEU A 6 -15.63 38.47 -6.27
CA LEU A 6 -14.93 37.39 -6.96
C LEU A 6 -15.98 36.56 -7.72
N SER A 7 -15.87 36.57 -9.04
CA SER A 7 -16.61 35.67 -9.93
C SER A 7 -15.67 35.15 -11.02
N LEU A 8 -16.05 33.99 -11.57
CA LEU A 8 -15.55 33.37 -12.81
C LEU A 8 -14.37 32.41 -12.66
N GLY A 9 -14.65 31.24 -12.10
CA GLY A 9 -14.00 29.98 -12.47
C GLY A 9 -15.07 29.02 -12.95
N SER A 10 -14.92 28.39 -14.12
CA SER A 10 -15.66 27.19 -14.55
C SER A 10 -15.32 26.85 -16.00
N SER A 11 -14.17 26.20 -16.25
CA SER A 11 -13.94 25.40 -17.46
C SER A 11 -12.64 24.64 -17.29
N LEU A 12 -12.61 23.37 -17.72
CA LEU A 12 -11.45 22.46 -17.82
C LEU A 12 -11.15 21.54 -16.61
N LEU A 13 -12.14 21.30 -15.75
CA LEU A 13 -12.12 20.25 -14.71
C LEU A 13 -12.32 18.81 -15.24
N ALA A 14 -12.39 18.57 -16.56
CA ALA A 14 -12.91 17.31 -17.10
C ALA A 14 -11.87 16.31 -17.65
N ALA A 15 -10.58 16.64 -17.74
CA ALA A 15 -9.58 15.80 -18.42
C ALA A 15 -8.71 14.91 -17.50
N PHE A 16 -8.87 14.96 -16.18
CA PHE A 16 -7.92 14.32 -15.25
C PHE A 16 -8.38 12.95 -14.67
N ALA A 17 -9.51 12.41 -15.11
CA ALA A 17 -10.17 11.30 -14.42
C ALA A 17 -9.62 9.88 -14.71
N LEU A 18 -8.53 9.70 -15.48
CA LEU A 18 -8.00 8.36 -15.82
C LEU A 18 -6.58 8.05 -15.33
N ALA A 19 -5.99 8.88 -14.48
CA ALA A 19 -4.81 8.49 -13.72
C ALA A 19 -5.27 7.76 -12.43
N THR A 20 -5.73 6.52 -12.55
CA THR A 20 -5.77 5.61 -11.40
C THR A 20 -4.33 5.37 -10.98
N THR A 21 -3.84 6.20 -10.08
CA THR A 21 -2.64 5.90 -9.31
C THR A 21 -2.88 4.50 -8.71
N ALA A 22 -2.04 3.54 -9.06
CA ALA A 22 -1.93 2.30 -8.30
C ALA A 22 -1.46 2.73 -6.90
N GLY A 23 -2.42 3.10 -6.06
CA GLY A 23 -2.16 3.55 -4.70
C GLY A 23 -1.40 2.44 -4.00
N ALA A 24 -0.39 2.83 -3.22
CA ALA A 24 0.28 1.90 -2.33
C ALA A 24 -0.79 1.17 -1.50
N GLN A 25 -0.99 -0.12 -1.78
CA GLN A 25 -1.91 -0.95 -1.01
C GLN A 25 -1.31 -1.09 0.38
N THR A 26 -1.80 -0.27 1.30
CA THR A 26 -1.36 -0.26 2.69
C THR A 26 -2.15 -1.32 3.43
N VAL A 27 -1.45 -2.31 3.99
CA VAL A 27 -2.05 -3.36 4.81
C VAL A 27 -2.65 -2.73 6.08
N GLN A 28 -3.90 -3.05 6.37
CA GLN A 28 -4.63 -2.58 7.55
C GLN A 28 -4.73 -3.68 8.62
N ILE A 29 -5.10 -3.28 9.84
CA ILE A 29 -5.38 -4.23 10.93
C ILE A 29 -6.57 -5.11 10.54
N GLY A 30 -6.38 -6.43 10.64
CA GLY A 30 -7.40 -7.43 10.28
C GLY A 30 -7.24 -7.98 8.86
N ASP A 31 -6.39 -7.37 8.03
CA ASP A 31 -6.09 -7.91 6.69
C ASP A 31 -5.34 -9.25 6.78
N GLN A 32 -5.54 -10.07 5.74
CA GLN A 32 -4.84 -11.33 5.54
C GLN A 32 -3.94 -11.25 4.30
N PRO A 33 -2.78 -10.57 4.39
CA PRO A 33 -1.89 -10.42 3.25
C PRO A 33 -1.27 -11.75 2.83
N SER A 34 -0.95 -11.88 1.54
CA SER A 34 -0.22 -13.02 1.00
C SER A 34 1.09 -12.62 0.34
N TYR A 35 2.12 -13.43 0.54
CA TYR A 35 3.44 -13.19 -0.04
C TYR A 35 4.22 -14.50 -0.14
N SER A 36 4.87 -14.70 -1.29
CA SER A 36 5.81 -15.80 -1.51
C SER A 36 7.24 -15.27 -1.45
N PHE A 37 8.07 -15.89 -0.61
CA PHE A 37 9.44 -15.45 -0.43
C PHE A 37 10.28 -15.77 -1.67
N ARG A 38 11.04 -14.78 -2.13
CA ARG A 38 11.92 -14.94 -3.30
C ARG A 38 13.15 -15.79 -2.99
N SER A 39 13.54 -15.84 -1.72
CA SER A 39 14.68 -16.61 -1.24
C SER A 39 14.27 -17.39 0.00
N PRO A 40 14.90 -18.56 0.26
CA PRO A 40 14.65 -19.30 1.49
C PRO A 40 14.91 -18.44 2.72
N LEU A 41 14.03 -18.54 3.71
CA LEU A 41 14.24 -17.90 5.00
C LEU A 41 15.39 -18.57 5.75
N LEU A 42 16.19 -17.78 6.46
CA LEU A 42 17.20 -18.32 7.36
C LEU A 42 16.52 -19.21 8.41
N GLN A 43 16.98 -20.45 8.53
CA GLN A 43 16.40 -21.47 9.42
C GLN A 43 14.91 -21.81 9.15
N GLY A 44 14.30 -21.29 8.09
CA GLY A 44 12.90 -21.52 7.74
C GLY A 44 12.71 -22.72 6.81
N GLN A 45 13.30 -23.88 7.14
CA GLN A 45 13.15 -25.09 6.34
C GLN A 45 11.66 -25.42 6.15
N GLY A 46 11.25 -25.62 4.90
CA GLY A 46 9.85 -25.92 4.54
C GLY A 46 8.94 -24.70 4.38
N VAL A 47 9.37 -23.49 4.76
CA VAL A 47 8.57 -22.26 4.61
C VAL A 47 8.87 -21.59 3.27
N LYS A 48 7.84 -21.37 2.45
CA LYS A 48 7.95 -20.72 1.13
C LYS A 48 7.08 -19.47 1.02
N SER A 49 6.11 -19.32 1.90
CA SER A 49 5.12 -18.25 1.87
C SER A 49 4.68 -17.83 3.27
N LEU A 50 4.01 -16.68 3.38
CA LEU A 50 3.34 -16.27 4.61
C LEU A 50 2.23 -17.24 5.04
N GLN A 51 1.62 -17.95 4.09
CA GLN A 51 0.53 -18.90 4.35
C GLN A 51 1.04 -20.10 5.17
N ASP A 52 2.28 -20.52 4.93
CA ASP A 52 2.90 -21.64 5.64
C ASP A 52 3.16 -21.33 7.13
N LEU A 53 3.08 -20.06 7.53
CA LEU A 53 3.28 -19.60 8.91
C LEU A 53 1.96 -19.37 9.67
N GLN A 54 0.81 -19.60 9.05
CA GLN A 54 -0.49 -19.43 9.70
C GLN A 54 -0.67 -20.37 10.91
N GLY A 55 -1.48 -19.93 11.87
CA GLY A 55 -1.68 -20.64 13.14
C GLY A 55 -0.59 -20.37 14.19
N LYS A 56 0.42 -19.55 13.86
CA LYS A 56 1.45 -19.08 14.78
C LYS A 56 1.49 -17.55 14.79
N PRO A 57 1.81 -16.88 15.92
CA PRO A 57 2.11 -15.47 15.91
C PRO A 57 3.44 -15.23 15.18
N VAL A 58 3.45 -14.30 14.23
CA VAL A 58 4.60 -14.00 13.37
C VAL A 58 4.89 -12.51 13.42
N LEU A 59 6.15 -12.15 13.65
CA LEU A 59 6.66 -10.78 13.49
C LEU A 59 7.26 -10.65 12.09
N VAL A 60 6.80 -9.67 11.32
CA VAL A 60 7.39 -9.33 10.02
C VAL A 60 8.19 -8.04 10.19
N GLU A 61 9.48 -8.12 9.93
CA GLU A 61 10.40 -6.99 9.97
C GLU A 61 10.90 -6.67 8.55
N PHE A 62 10.77 -5.40 8.17
CA PHE A 62 11.36 -4.88 6.94
C PHE A 62 12.68 -4.20 7.29
N TRP A 63 13.78 -4.72 6.76
CA TRP A 63 15.10 -4.16 6.95
C TRP A 63 15.90 -4.22 5.64
N GLY A 64 16.90 -3.36 5.52
CA GLY A 64 17.76 -3.27 4.36
C GLY A 64 19.00 -2.45 4.68
N THR A 65 20.06 -2.67 3.90
CA THR A 65 21.29 -1.88 4.01
C THR A 65 21.30 -0.68 3.06
N ARG A 66 20.23 -0.49 2.30
CA ARG A 66 20.01 0.57 1.31
C ARG A 66 18.55 0.98 1.31
#